data_AF-A0A833PAD1-F1
#
_entry.id   AF-A0A833PAD1-F1
#
_cell.length_a   1.000
_cell.length_b   1.000
_cell.length_c   1.000
_cell.angle_alpha   90.00
_cell.angle_beta   90.00
_cell.angle_gamma   90.00
#
_symmetry.space_group_name_H-M   'P 1'
#
loop_
_entity.id
_entity.type
_entity.pdbx_description
1 polymer ?
#
loop_
_entity_poly.entity_id
_entity_poly.type
_entity_poly.pdbx_seq_one_letter_code
_entity_poly.pdbx_strand_id
1 'polypeptide(L)'
;MGAGIAEEGITFAMAGDKNTMTIGADGEGMHSLHADNSGQVTIRLLKTSSANAKLMNIYNAQKGVTRKWGKNTITLNHSGSGDNHTASKCAFKKVPDYTNAKDGAMVEWVFDSIQVDMKYGTYE
;
A
#
# COMPACT_ATOMS: atom_id res chain seq x y z
N MET A 1 6.68 8.22 21.97
CA MET A 1 5.87 7.10 22.48
C MET A 1 5.38 6.30 21.28
N GLY A 2 6.19 5.33 20.83
CA GLY A 2 5.90 4.48 19.66
C GLY A 2 4.87 3.41 20.06
N ALA A 3 3.61 3.66 19.73
CA ALA A 3 2.56 2.66 19.89
C ALA A 3 2.57 1.73 18.67
N GLY A 4 2.90 0.45 18.91
CA GLY A 4 2.31 -0.67 18.18
C GLY A 4 2.74 -0.92 16.74
N ILE A 5 4.03 -1.03 16.44
CA ILE A 5 4.48 -1.72 15.20
C ILE A 5 4.43 -3.26 15.36
N ALA A 6 4.25 -3.78 16.57
CA ALA A 6 4.48 -5.20 16.85
C ALA A 6 3.43 -6.17 16.27
N GLU A 7 2.24 -5.71 15.88
CA GLU A 7 1.22 -6.53 15.20
C GLU A 7 0.67 -5.87 13.93
N GLU A 8 0.46 -4.55 13.95
CA GLU A 8 -0.05 -3.80 12.79
C GLU A 8 1.05 -3.53 11.76
N GLY A 9 0.70 -3.51 10.47
CA GLY A 9 1.69 -3.42 9.40
C GLY A 9 1.15 -2.76 8.14
N ILE A 10 2.05 -2.16 7.38
CA ILE A 10 1.78 -1.65 6.05
C ILE A 10 2.67 -2.37 5.04
N THR A 11 2.13 -2.66 3.87
CA THR A 11 2.86 -3.32 2.79
C THR A 11 2.56 -2.59 1.50
N PHE A 12 3.62 -2.24 0.76
CA PHE A 12 3.51 -1.68 -0.58
C PHE A 12 3.96 -2.75 -1.58
N ALA A 13 3.16 -2.99 -2.62
CA ALA A 13 3.45 -3.95 -3.67
C ALA A 13 3.24 -3.30 -5.05
N MET A 14 4.21 -3.39 -5.95
CA MET A 14 4.05 -2.91 -7.33
C MET A 14 3.11 -3.84 -8.13
N ALA A 15 2.37 -3.29 -9.09
CA ALA A 15 1.36 -4.05 -9.84
C ALA A 15 1.97 -5.01 -10.88
N GLY A 16 3.13 -4.69 -11.44
CA GLY A 16 3.77 -5.49 -12.49
C GLY A 16 5.29 -5.34 -12.53
N ASP A 17 5.92 -6.18 -13.35
CA ASP A 17 7.36 -6.18 -13.56
C ASP A 17 7.80 -4.89 -14.27
N LYS A 18 8.90 -4.32 -13.80
CA LYS A 18 9.43 -3.07 -14.36
C LYS A 18 10.18 -3.28 -15.68
N ASN A 19 10.59 -4.51 -15.96
CA ASN A 19 11.45 -4.84 -17.08
C ASN A 19 11.04 -6.16 -17.73
N THR A 20 11.09 -6.20 -19.06
CA THR A 20 11.11 -7.46 -19.82
C THR A 20 12.49 -7.63 -20.45
N MET A 21 13.13 -8.78 -20.17
CA MET A 21 14.42 -9.15 -20.75
C MET A 21 14.21 -10.20 -21.84
N THR A 22 14.75 -9.95 -23.04
CA THR A 22 14.73 -10.91 -24.16
C THR A 22 16.17 -11.25 -24.52
N ILE A 23 16.51 -12.54 -24.60
CA ILE A 23 17.85 -13.00 -25.00
C ILE A 23 17.77 -13.60 -26.40
N GLY A 24 18.61 -13.11 -27.31
CA GLY A 24 18.78 -13.63 -28.67
C GLY A 24 19.53 -14.96 -28.70
N ALA A 25 19.44 -15.67 -29.82
CA ALA A 25 20.14 -16.95 -30.02
C ALA A 25 21.67 -16.81 -30.05
N ASP A 26 22.17 -15.59 -30.23
CA ASP A 26 23.57 -15.17 -30.18
C ASP A 26 24.03 -14.76 -28.77
N GLY A 27 23.12 -14.72 -27.79
CA GLY A 27 23.41 -14.37 -26.40
C GLY A 27 23.29 -12.88 -26.07
N GLU A 28 22.99 -12.02 -27.05
CA GLU A 28 22.75 -10.60 -26.83
C GLU A 28 21.37 -10.37 -26.19
N GLY A 29 21.30 -9.43 -25.24
CA GLY A 29 20.09 -9.18 -24.44
C GLY A 29 19.47 -7.82 -24.70
N MET A 30 18.14 -7.76 -24.86
CA MET A 30 17.37 -6.52 -24.92
C MET A 30 16.52 -6.36 -23.65
N HIS A 31 16.63 -5.18 -23.02
CA HIS A 31 15.78 -4.75 -21.91
C HIS A 31 14.70 -3.78 -22.39
N SER A 32 13.45 -4.02 -21.98
CA SER A 32 12.33 -3.11 -22.23
C SER A 32 11.77 -2.62 -20.89
N LEU A 33 11.83 -1.31 -20.65
CA LEU A 33 11.34 -0.68 -19.43
C LEU A 33 9.82 -0.44 -19.49
N HIS A 34 9.09 -0.89 -18.48
CA HIS A 34 7.67 -0.60 -18.31
C HIS A 34 7.46 0.69 -17.52
N ALA A 35 6.67 1.62 -18.07
CA ALA A 35 6.36 2.90 -17.43
C ALA A 35 5.34 2.78 -16.26
N ASP A 36 4.91 1.56 -15.91
CA ASP A 36 3.94 1.32 -14.86
C ASP A 36 4.53 1.62 -13.47
N ASN A 37 3.90 2.55 -12.75
CA ASN A 37 4.22 2.88 -11.37
C ASN A 37 3.04 2.57 -10.43
N SER A 38 2.03 1.85 -10.93
CA SER A 38 0.89 1.45 -10.13
C SER A 38 1.26 0.34 -9.15
N GLY A 39 0.45 0.19 -8.12
CA GLY A 39 0.67 -0.79 -7.09
C GLY A 39 -0.50 -0.87 -6.12
N GLN A 40 -0.33 -1.70 -5.11
CA GLN A 40 -1.28 -1.90 -4.03
C GLN A 40 -0.63 -1.58 -2.69
N VAL A 41 -1.38 -0.93 -1.82
CA VAL A 41 -1.00 -0.71 -0.43
C VAL A 41 -1.95 -1.49 0.47
N THR A 42 -1.41 -2.37 1.27
CA THR A 42 -2.18 -3.17 2.24
C THR A 42 -1.85 -2.69 3.65
N ILE A 43 -2.86 -2.22 4.37
CA ILE A 43 -2.76 -1.80 5.77
C ILE A 43 -3.47 -2.85 6.63
N ARG A 44 -2.73 -3.47 7.55
CA ARG A 44 -3.21 -4.49 8.48
C ARG A 44 -3.30 -3.87 9.87
N LEU A 45 -4.52 -3.78 10.39
CA LEU A 45 -4.81 -3.16 11.68
C LEU A 45 -5.57 -4.12 12.57
N LEU A 46 -5.43 -3.97 13.89
CA LEU A 46 -6.30 -4.67 14.83
C LEU A 46 -7.73 -4.18 14.67
N LYS A 47 -8.69 -5.09 14.74
CA LYS A 47 -10.11 -4.75 14.64
C LYS A 47 -10.56 -3.67 15.63
N THR A 48 -10.05 -3.73 16.85
CA THR A 48 -10.34 -2.78 17.95
C THR A 48 -9.52 -1.49 17.85
N SER A 49 -8.60 -1.38 16.89
CA SER A 49 -7.74 -0.22 16.72
C SER A 49 -8.55 1.02 16.35
N SER A 50 -8.22 2.14 16.99
CA SER A 50 -8.80 3.44 16.63
C SER A 50 -8.46 3.86 15.19
N ALA A 51 -7.35 3.35 14.63
CA ALA A 51 -6.97 3.57 13.24
C ALA A 51 -7.95 2.88 12.27
N ASN A 52 -8.41 1.66 12.61
CA ASN A 52 -9.39 0.93 11.81
C ASN A 52 -10.73 1.69 11.75
N ALA A 53 -11.20 2.22 12.89
CA ALA A 53 -12.41 3.04 12.94
C ALA A 53 -12.30 4.30 12.07
N LYS A 54 -11.13 4.95 12.05
CA LYS A 54 -10.87 6.10 11.17
C LYS A 54 -10.94 5.72 9.70
N LEU A 55 -10.33 4.60 9.29
CA LEU A 55 -10.38 4.14 7.90
C LEU A 55 -11.81 3.84 7.43
N MET A 56 -12.63 3.24 8.29
CA MET A 56 -14.05 3.01 7.99
C MET A 56 -14.82 4.31 7.78
N ASN A 57 -14.57 5.34 8.61
CA ASN A 57 -15.20 6.65 8.44
C ASN A 57 -14.76 7.34 7.15
N ILE A 58 -13.46 7.26 6.80
CA ILE A 58 -12.93 7.80 5.54
C ILE A 58 -13.56 7.08 4.35
N TYR A 59 -13.65 5.75 4.39
CA TYR A 59 -14.32 4.98 3.35
C TYR A 59 -15.77 5.44 3.15
N ASN A 60 -16.55 5.57 4.22
CA ASN A 60 -17.95 6.02 4.13
C ASN A 60 -18.06 7.45 3.58
N ALA A 61 -17.18 8.35 4.01
CA ALA A 61 -17.15 9.72 3.50
C ALA A 61 -16.80 9.80 2.01
N GLN A 62 -15.91 8.93 1.52
CA GLN A 62 -15.50 8.89 0.11
C GLN A 62 -16.49 8.15 -0.78
N LYS A 63 -17.13 7.09 -0.26
CA LYS A 63 -18.19 6.36 -0.97
C LYS A 63 -19.34 7.27 -1.37
N GLY A 64 -19.68 8.24 -0.51
CA GLY A 64 -20.72 9.24 -0.81
C GLY A 64 -20.30 10.34 -1.78
N VAL A 65 -19.00 10.48 -2.09
CA VAL A 65 -18.47 11.57 -2.91
C VAL A 65 -17.46 11.03 -3.94
N THR A 66 -17.97 10.62 -5.09
CA THR A 66 -17.18 10.05 -6.20
C THR A 66 -15.99 10.92 -6.62
N ARG A 67 -16.09 12.25 -6.53
CA ARG A 67 -14.99 13.18 -6.85
C ARG A 67 -13.77 13.08 -5.91
N LYS A 68 -13.95 12.55 -4.70
CA LYS A 68 -12.91 12.35 -3.69
C LYS A 68 -12.32 10.93 -3.74
N TRP A 69 -13.01 10.00 -4.39
CA TRP A 69 -12.54 8.64 -4.57
C TRP A 69 -11.24 8.60 -5.38
N GLY A 70 -10.29 7.75 -4.98
CA GLY A 70 -9.02 7.58 -5.71
C GLY A 70 -8.05 8.76 -5.61
N LYS A 71 -8.24 9.66 -4.63
CA LYS A 71 -7.35 10.81 -4.41
C LYS A 71 -6.59 10.73 -3.09
N ASN A 72 -6.57 9.56 -2.47
CA ASN A 72 -5.83 9.38 -1.22
C ASN A 72 -4.32 9.39 -1.51
N THR A 73 -3.57 9.87 -0.53
CA THR A 73 -2.12 9.72 -0.49
C THR A 73 -1.78 9.00 0.81
N ILE A 74 -1.01 7.92 0.72
CA ILE A 74 -0.56 7.13 1.85
C ILE A 74 0.96 7.25 1.92
N THR A 75 1.47 7.75 3.04
CA THR A 75 2.90 7.91 3.27
C THR A 75 3.33 7.12 4.49
N LEU A 76 4.32 6.25 4.32
CA LEU A 76 5.04 5.58 5.38
C LEU A 76 6.37 6.28 5.56
N ASN A 77 6.64 6.78 6.77
CA ASN A 77 7.95 7.28 7.16
C ASN A 77 8.47 6.44 8.32
N HIS A 78 9.48 5.59 8.06
CA HIS A 78 10.14 4.84 9.12
C HIS A 78 11.40 5.58 9.59
N SER A 79 11.31 6.26 10.74
CA SER A 79 12.43 7.05 11.28
C SER A 79 13.64 6.22 11.73
N GLY A 80 13.48 4.90 11.90
CA GLY A 80 14.57 3.99 12.30
C GLY A 80 15.45 3.55 11.14
N SER A 81 14.88 3.29 9.95
CA SER A 81 15.63 2.91 8.74
C SER A 81 15.83 4.07 7.76
N GLY A 82 15.06 5.15 7.88
CA GLY A 82 15.01 6.22 6.89
C GLY A 82 14.09 5.92 5.69
N ASP A 83 13.37 4.81 5.69
CA ASP A 83 12.46 4.46 4.59
C ASP A 83 11.30 5.44 4.49
N ASN A 84 11.09 5.94 3.27
CA ASN A 84 9.98 6.80 2.92
C ASN A 84 9.26 6.21 1.70
N HIS A 85 8.06 5.68 1.92
CA HIS A 85 7.23 5.16 0.84
C HIS A 85 5.99 6.02 0.70
N THR A 86 5.72 6.50 -0.50
CA THR A 86 4.54 7.32 -0.81
C THR A 86 3.76 6.66 -1.93
N ALA A 87 2.49 6.36 -1.66
CA ALA A 87 1.53 5.96 -2.68
C ALA A 87 0.53 7.10 -2.88
N SER A 88 0.29 7.48 -4.14
CA SER A 88 -0.56 8.60 -4.53
C SER A 88 -1.70 8.16 -5.43
N LYS A 89 -2.82 8.88 -5.35
CA LYS A 89 -4.07 8.56 -6.07
C LYS A 89 -4.60 7.17 -5.68
N CYS A 90 -4.57 6.88 -4.38
CA CYS A 90 -5.01 5.62 -3.82
C CYS A 90 -6.54 5.58 -3.68
N ALA A 91 -7.14 4.47 -4.10
CA ALA A 91 -8.56 4.17 -3.94
C ALA A 91 -8.73 2.94 -3.05
N PHE A 92 -9.77 2.90 -2.22
CA PHE A 92 -10.13 1.68 -1.49
C PHE A 92 -10.56 0.60 -2.50
N LYS A 93 -10.00 -0.60 -2.39
CA LYS A 93 -10.41 -1.73 -3.24
C LYS A 93 -11.75 -2.33 -2.79
N LYS A 94 -11.86 -2.59 -1.49
CA LYS A 94 -13.08 -3.06 -0.81
C LYS A 94 -13.08 -2.65 0.66
N VAL A 95 -14.26 -2.69 1.29
CA VAL A 95 -14.33 -2.78 2.75
C VAL A 95 -13.81 -4.15 3.17
N PRO A 96 -12.97 -4.23 4.22
CA PRO A 96 -12.47 -5.50 4.73
C PRO A 96 -13.59 -6.43 5.20
N ASP A 97 -13.36 -7.73 5.13
CA ASP A 97 -14.32 -8.72 5.66
C ASP A 97 -14.33 -8.67 7.19
N TYR A 98 -15.53 -8.66 7.79
CA TYR A 98 -15.70 -8.51 9.23
C TYR A 98 -15.95 -9.87 9.89
N THR A 99 -14.90 -10.52 10.36
CA THR A 99 -15.00 -11.78 11.11
C THR A 99 -15.04 -11.49 12.62
N ASN A 100 -16.00 -12.10 13.33
CA ASN A 100 -16.11 -12.08 14.80
C ASN A 100 -15.57 -13.40 15.35
N ALA A 101 -14.26 -13.51 15.56
CA ALA A 101 -13.64 -14.63 16.27
C ALA A 101 -13.37 -14.28 17.74
N LYS A 102 -13.17 -15.31 18.58
CA LYS A 102 -12.87 -15.18 20.01
C LYS A 102 -11.51 -14.53 20.27
N ASP A 103 -10.58 -14.67 19.32
CA ASP A 103 -9.27 -14.04 19.31
C ASP A 103 -9.27 -12.79 18.41
N GLY A 104 -8.43 -11.80 18.74
CA GLY A 104 -8.35 -10.52 18.04
C GLY A 104 -8.00 -10.67 16.56
N ALA A 105 -9.00 -10.57 15.69
CA ALA A 105 -8.80 -10.66 14.25
C ALA A 105 -8.16 -9.37 13.70
N MET A 106 -7.19 -9.54 12.80
CA MET A 106 -6.66 -8.47 11.97
C MET A 106 -7.61 -8.12 10.84
N VAL A 107 -7.63 -6.83 10.49
CA VAL A 107 -8.44 -6.26 9.43
C VAL A 107 -7.50 -5.72 8.36
N GLU A 108 -7.66 -6.19 7.13
CA GLU A 108 -6.81 -5.80 6.00
C GLU A 108 -7.53 -4.82 5.08
N TRP A 109 -7.00 -3.60 5.00
CA TRP A 109 -7.44 -2.58 4.06
C TRP A 109 -6.52 -2.57 2.85
N VAL A 110 -7.07 -2.85 1.68
CA VAL A 110 -6.33 -2.82 0.42
C VAL A 110 -6.68 -1.56 -0.36
N PHE A 111 -5.65 -0.85 -0.80
CA PHE A 111 -5.76 0.33 -1.64
C PHE A 111 -5.07 0.08 -2.98
N ASP A 112 -5.77 0.32 -4.08
CA ASP A 112 -5.16 0.37 -5.40
C ASP A 112 -4.60 1.78 -5.63
N SER A 113 -3.33 1.88 -6.01
CA SER A 113 -2.60 3.13 -6.24
C SER A 113 -2.15 3.25 -7.69
N ILE A 114 -2.29 4.43 -8.26
CA ILE A 114 -1.82 4.72 -9.63
C ILE A 114 -0.31 5.02 -9.65
N GLN A 115 0.23 5.52 -8.54
CA GLN A 115 1.63 5.86 -8.41
C GLN A 115 2.15 5.44 -7.04
N VAL A 116 3.23 4.67 -7.02
CA VAL A 116 3.93 4.25 -5.81
C VAL A 116 5.41 4.60 -5.95
N ASP A 117 5.89 5.43 -5.05
CA ASP A 117 7.27 5.87 -4.95
C ASP A 117 7.87 5.30 -3.66
N MET A 118 8.76 4.31 -3.80
CA MET A 118 9.46 3.70 -2.67
C MET A 118 10.88 4.25 -2.61
N LYS A 119 11.16 5.10 -1.62
CA LYS A 119 12.51 5.54 -1.30
C LYS A 119 13.00 4.79 -0.07
N TYR A 120 13.99 3.92 -0.25
CA TYR A 120 14.66 3.29 0.88
C TYR A 120 15.64 4.27 1.50
N GLY A 121 15.77 4.23 2.83
CA GLY A 121 16.82 4.98 3.52
C GLY A 121 18.20 4.46 3.12
N THR A 122 19.12 5.37 2.79
CA THR A 122 20.54 5.02 2.69
C THR A 122 21.13 5.06 4.09
N TYR A 123 21.53 3.91 4.60
CA TYR A 123 22.44 3.85 5.75
C TYR A 123 23.80 4.38 5.28
N GLU A 124 24.21 5.56 5.77
CA GLU A 124 25.63 5.96 5.80
C GLU A 124 26.25 5.52 7.12
#